data_AF-A0A2M7Z6H1-F1
#
_entry.id   AF-A0A2M7Z6H1-F1
#
_cell.length_a   1.000
_cell.length_b   1.000
_cell.length_c   1.000
_cell.angle_alpha   90.00
_cell.angle_beta   90.00
_cell.angle_gamma   90.00
#
_symmetry.space_group_name_H-M   'P 1'
#
loop_
_entity.id
_entity.type
_entity.pdbx_description
1 polymer ?
#
loop_
_entity_poly.entity_id
_entity_poly.type
_entity_poly.pdbx_seq_one_letter_code
_entity_poly.pdbx_strand_id
1 'polypeptide(L)'
;MDNTTKNNWALELQKQKTQLQNNGADIIVEQENNEDEMIEVKKNLINSAEEKDYDKIAENYNKLVELFAKETALNLVNLEKRFGTVSEIVLKNQAKLFHQECLDVAQAVDSILNS
;
A
#
# COMPACT_ATOMS: atom_id res chain seq x y z
N MET A 1 43.63 3.20 -12.43
CA MET A 1 42.63 3.94 -11.62
C MET A 1 43.38 4.67 -10.52
N ASP A 2 43.29 5.99 -10.46
CA ASP A 2 43.95 6.78 -9.41
C ASP A 2 43.15 6.75 -8.09
N ASN A 3 43.80 7.13 -6.99
CA ASN A 3 43.19 7.14 -5.65
C ASN A 3 42.00 8.12 -5.55
N THR A 4 42.02 9.19 -6.34
CA THR A 4 40.96 10.20 -6.39
C THR A 4 39.67 9.63 -6.96
N THR A 5 39.77 8.81 -8.02
CA THR A 5 38.63 8.14 -8.65
C THR A 5 38.02 7.12 -7.69
N LYS A 6 38.82 6.31 -6.99
CA LYS A 6 38.32 5.35 -5.98
C LYS A 6 37.58 6.04 -4.83
N ASN A 7 38.10 7.16 -4.33
CA ASN A 7 37.45 7.92 -3.26
C ASN A 7 36.12 8.55 -3.70
N ASN A 8 36.03 9.07 -4.92
CA ASN A 8 34.77 9.62 -5.44
C ASN A 8 33.69 8.54 -5.59
N TRP A 9 34.06 7.33 -6.04
CA TRP A 9 33.13 6.20 -6.14
C TRP A 9 32.62 5.73 -4.78
N ALA A 10 33.49 5.65 -3.77
CA ALA A 10 33.09 5.28 -2.41
C ALA A 10 32.12 6.30 -1.80
N LEU A 11 32.37 7.60 -2.02
CA LEU A 11 31.51 8.68 -1.55
C LEU A 11 30.12 8.66 -2.21
N GLU A 12 30.08 8.38 -3.50
CA GLU A 12 28.82 8.31 -4.27
C GLU A 12 27.97 7.10 -3.87
N LEU A 13 28.60 5.94 -3.65
CA LEU A 13 27.92 4.76 -3.12
C LEU A 13 27.36 5.00 -1.71
N GLN A 14 28.08 5.75 -0.88
CA GLN A 14 27.63 6.10 0.46
C GLN A 14 26.43 7.06 0.43
N LYS A 15 26.43 8.05 -0.47
CA LYS A 15 25.28 8.93 -0.70
C LYS A 15 24.05 8.19 -1.20
N GLN A 16 24.21 7.28 -2.16
CA GLN A 16 23.12 6.41 -2.62
C GLN A 16 22.56 5.57 -1.47
N LYS A 17 23.43 4.99 -0.64
CA LYS A 17 23.02 4.20 0.52
C LYS A 17 22.21 5.02 1.54
N THR A 18 22.63 6.25 1.85
CA THR A 18 21.90 7.14 2.77
C THR A 18 20.58 7.62 2.19
N GLN A 19 20.51 7.92 0.88
CA GLN A 19 19.25 8.25 0.20
C GLN A 19 18.26 7.08 0.22
N LEU A 20 18.73 5.85 -0.02
CA LEU A 20 17.89 4.65 0.04
C LEU A 20 17.34 4.39 1.46
N GLN A 21 18.12 4.70 2.49
CA GLN A 21 17.70 4.55 3.90
C GLN A 21 16.62 5.56 4.30
N ASN A 22 16.81 6.85 3.95
CA ASN A 22 15.84 7.89 4.30
C ASN A 22 14.52 7.70 3.53
N ASN A 23 14.60 7.41 2.23
CA ASN A 23 13.42 7.18 1.39
C ASN A 23 12.65 5.89 1.73
N GLY A 24 13.25 4.97 2.48
CA GLY A 24 12.60 3.75 2.98
C GLY A 24 11.81 4.01 4.27
N ALA A 25 12.29 4.90 5.13
CA ALA A 25 11.59 5.30 6.35
C ALA A 25 10.27 6.04 6.04
N ASP A 26 10.28 6.94 5.05
CA ASP A 26 9.08 7.69 4.65
C ASP A 26 7.96 6.78 4.12
N ILE A 27 8.32 5.74 3.34
CA ILE A 27 7.34 4.75 2.86
C ILE A 27 6.74 3.96 4.02
N ILE A 28 7.56 3.51 4.97
CA ILE A 28 7.07 2.71 6.11
C ILE A 28 6.04 3.52 6.92
N VAL A 29 6.35 4.78 7.22
CA VAL A 29 5.41 5.67 7.93
C VAL A 29 4.12 5.85 7.13
N GLU A 30 4.21 5.98 5.80
CA GLU A 30 3.01 6.12 4.97
C GLU A 30 2.17 4.83 4.90
N GLN A 31 2.80 3.65 4.92
CA GLN A 31 2.10 2.36 5.02
C GLN A 31 1.41 2.19 6.37
N GLU A 32 2.09 2.54 7.48
CA GLU A 32 1.49 2.49 8.82
C GLU A 32 0.25 3.40 8.92
N ASN A 33 0.36 4.64 8.44
CA ASN A 33 -0.78 5.57 8.42
C ASN A 33 -1.94 5.04 7.55
N ASN A 34 -1.62 4.41 6.41
CA ASN A 34 -2.62 3.82 5.53
C ASN A 34 -3.32 2.62 6.17
N GLU A 35 -2.59 1.78 6.91
CA GLU A 35 -3.14 0.65 7.67
C GLU A 35 -4.10 1.11 8.77
N ASP A 36 -3.72 2.13 9.54
CA ASP A 36 -4.58 2.72 10.57
C ASP A 36 -5.88 3.28 9.98
N GLU A 37 -5.81 4.01 8.87
CA GLU A 37 -6.99 4.54 8.18
C GLU A 37 -7.88 3.42 7.62
N MET A 38 -7.29 2.34 7.08
CA MET A 38 -8.04 1.17 6.62
C MET A 38 -8.79 0.49 7.76
N ILE A 39 -8.18 0.37 8.94
CA ILE A 39 -8.81 -0.24 10.12
C ILE A 39 -10.02 0.60 10.56
N GLU A 40 -9.89 1.93 10.58
CA GLU A 40 -10.99 2.83 10.93
C GLU A 40 -12.14 2.75 9.92
N VAL A 41 -11.84 2.82 8.61
CA VAL A 41 -12.86 2.74 7.56
C VAL A 41 -13.55 1.38 7.55
N LYS A 42 -12.83 0.26 7.81
CA LYS A 42 -13.45 -1.07 7.97
C LYS A 42 -14.45 -1.12 9.12
N LYS A 43 -14.13 -0.52 10.27
CA LYS A 43 -15.06 -0.42 11.41
C LYS A 43 -16.30 0.40 11.04
N ASN A 44 -16.12 1.54 10.39
CA ASN A 44 -17.22 2.39 9.95
C ASN A 44 -18.11 1.68 8.92
N LEU A 45 -17.51 0.90 8.01
CA LEU A 45 -18.23 0.11 7.03
C LEU A 45 -19.10 -0.98 7.68
N ILE A 46 -18.56 -1.69 8.68
CA ILE A 46 -19.32 -2.70 9.45
C ILE A 46 -20.50 -2.04 10.15
N ASN A 47 -20.28 -0.94 10.89
CA ASN A 47 -21.35 -0.23 11.58
C ASN A 47 -22.44 0.24 10.59
N SER A 48 -22.03 0.78 9.43
CA SER A 48 -22.97 1.22 8.39
C SER A 48 -23.78 0.05 7.80
N ALA A 49 -23.16 -1.13 7.66
CA ALA A 49 -23.82 -2.35 7.21
C ALA A 49 -24.82 -2.88 8.24
N GLU A 50 -24.48 -2.86 9.53
CA GLU A 50 -25.40 -3.23 10.63
C GLU A 50 -26.60 -2.28 10.70
N GLU A 51 -26.39 -0.98 10.48
CA GLU A 51 -27.42 0.05 10.43
C GLU A 51 -28.24 0.04 9.12
N LYS A 52 -27.80 -0.72 8.11
CA LYS A 52 -28.34 -0.74 6.74
C LYS A 52 -28.36 0.66 6.09
N ASP A 53 -27.38 1.49 6.43
CA ASP A 53 -27.17 2.81 5.84
C ASP A 53 -26.42 2.67 4.50
N TYR A 54 -27.17 2.44 3.43
CA TYR A 54 -26.61 2.17 2.10
C TYR A 54 -25.73 3.30 1.55
N ASP A 55 -26.02 4.56 1.91
CA ASP A 55 -25.22 5.70 1.46
C ASP A 55 -23.84 5.68 2.13
N LYS A 56 -23.79 5.46 3.45
CA LYS A 56 -22.51 5.31 4.16
C LYS A 56 -21.77 4.03 3.82
N ILE A 57 -22.48 2.94 3.50
CA ILE A 57 -21.83 1.72 2.99
C ILE A 57 -21.09 2.04 1.70
N ALA A 58 -21.73 2.71 0.74
CA ALA A 58 -21.10 3.07 -0.52
C ALA A 58 -19.91 4.02 -0.32
N GLU A 59 -20.05 5.02 0.56
CA GLU A 59 -18.98 5.96 0.91
C GLU A 59 -17.76 5.24 1.52
N ASN A 60 -17.97 4.46 2.58
CA ASN A 60 -16.89 3.75 3.27
C ASN A 60 -16.26 2.67 2.38
N TYR A 61 -17.05 1.99 1.54
CA TYR A 61 -16.53 1.01 0.59
C TYR A 61 -15.60 1.66 -0.44
N ASN A 62 -16.03 2.77 -1.07
CA ASN A 62 -15.20 3.49 -2.03
C ASN A 62 -13.90 3.99 -1.38
N LYS A 63 -14.01 4.56 -0.17
CA LYS A 63 -12.84 5.01 0.59
C LYS A 63 -11.87 3.87 0.87
N LEU A 64 -12.36 2.67 1.20
CA LEU A 64 -11.52 1.52 1.46
C LEU A 64 -10.82 1.02 0.18
N VAL A 65 -11.51 1.04 -0.97
CA VAL A 65 -10.91 0.72 -2.27
C VAL A 65 -9.76 1.68 -2.61
N GLU A 66 -9.91 2.98 -2.33
CA GLU A 66 -8.84 3.96 -2.51
C GLU A 66 -7.62 3.65 -1.63
N LEU A 67 -7.85 3.24 -0.37
CA LEU A 67 -6.77 2.88 0.56
C LEU A 67 -6.06 1.60 0.15
N PHE A 68 -6.77 0.59 -0.37
CA PHE A 68 -6.15 -0.61 -0.94
C PHE A 68 -5.31 -0.29 -2.18
N ALA A 69 -5.81 0.60 -3.05
CA ALA A 69 -5.05 1.07 -4.20
C ALA A 69 -3.77 1.81 -3.78
N LYS A 70 -3.88 2.66 -2.74
CA LYS A 70 -2.72 3.35 -2.14
C LYS A 70 -1.71 2.36 -1.56
N GLU A 71 -2.16 1.36 -0.81
CA GLU A 71 -1.28 0.31 -0.25
C GLU A 71 -0.54 -0.45 -1.34
N THR A 72 -1.27 -0.82 -2.40
CA THR A 72 -0.69 -1.52 -3.56
C THR A 72 0.38 -0.66 -4.23
N ALA A 73 0.14 0.65 -4.39
CA ALA A 73 1.11 1.57 -4.96
C ALA A 73 2.35 1.71 -4.07
N LEU A 74 2.18 1.86 -2.75
CA LEU A 74 3.30 1.95 -1.79
C LEU A 74 4.16 0.68 -1.83
N ASN A 75 3.54 -0.50 -1.87
CA ASN A 75 4.22 -1.78 -2.01
C ASN A 75 5.03 -1.87 -3.31
N LEU A 76 4.46 -1.41 -4.43
CA LEU A 76 5.17 -1.37 -5.71
C LEU A 76 6.37 -0.42 -5.68
N VAL A 77 6.23 0.78 -5.10
CA VAL A 77 7.33 1.72 -4.95
C VAL A 77 8.43 1.13 -4.05
N ASN A 78 8.08 0.44 -2.97
CA ASN A 78 9.03 -0.22 -2.09
C ASN A 78 9.78 -1.35 -2.81
N LEU A 79 9.08 -2.17 -3.60
CA LEU A 79 9.67 -3.22 -4.41
C LEU A 79 10.62 -2.63 -5.47
N GLU A 80 10.22 -1.54 -6.12
CA GLU A 80 11.05 -0.86 -7.12
C GLU A 80 12.34 -0.30 -6.50
N LYS A 81 12.24 0.31 -5.32
CA LYS A 81 13.40 0.80 -4.58
C LYS A 81 14.36 -0.32 -4.15
N ARG A 82 13.84 -1.49 -3.78
CA ARG A 82 14.64 -2.63 -3.29
C ARG A 82 15.30 -3.42 -4.40
N PHE A 83 14.61 -3.62 -5.52
CA PHE A 83 15.01 -4.57 -6.56
C PHE A 83 15.19 -3.95 -7.94
N GLY A 84 14.94 -2.64 -8.09
CA GLY A 84 14.89 -1.98 -9.39
C GLY A 84 13.58 -2.28 -10.12
N THR A 85 13.61 -2.36 -11.46
CA THR A 85 12.39 -2.55 -12.25
C THR A 85 11.59 -3.78 -11.83
N VAL A 86 10.31 -3.56 -11.49
CA VAL A 86 9.37 -4.60 -11.11
C VAL A 86 8.92 -5.37 -12.36
N SER A 87 8.96 -6.71 -12.31
CA SER A 87 8.53 -7.55 -13.44
C SER A 87 7.01 -7.58 -13.60
N GLU A 88 6.53 -7.87 -14.81
CA GLU A 88 5.10 -8.01 -15.10
C GLU A 88 4.41 -9.06 -14.20
N ILE A 89 5.14 -10.12 -13.82
CA ILE A 89 4.62 -11.17 -12.91
C ILE A 89 4.32 -10.57 -11.53
N VAL A 90 5.22 -9.75 -11.00
CA VAL A 90 5.03 -9.11 -9.71
C VAL A 90 3.88 -8.10 -9.77
N LEU A 91 3.78 -7.30 -10.85
CA LEU A 91 2.66 -6.39 -11.07
C LEU A 91 1.32 -7.14 -11.10
N LYS A 92 1.24 -8.26 -11.82
CA LYS A 92 0.04 -9.11 -11.87
C LYS A 92 -0.32 -9.69 -10.51
N ASN A 93 0.67 -10.08 -9.71
CA ASN A 93 0.42 -10.59 -8.36
C ASN A 93 -0.10 -9.49 -7.43
N GLN A 94 0.44 -8.27 -7.50
CA GLN A 94 -0.06 -7.12 -6.74
C GLN A 94 -1.51 -6.77 -7.12
N ALA A 95 -1.82 -6.75 -8.41
CA ALA A 95 -3.19 -6.53 -8.88
C ALA A 95 -4.17 -7.63 -8.40
N LYS A 96 -3.72 -8.89 -8.32
CA LYS A 96 -4.55 -9.99 -7.78
C LYS A 96 -4.82 -9.82 -6.29
N LEU A 97 -3.82 -9.41 -5.51
CA LEU A 97 -3.98 -9.17 -4.07
C LEU A 97 -4.99 -8.04 -3.83
N PHE A 98 -4.83 -6.90 -4.52
CA PHE A 98 -5.79 -5.81 -4.50
C PHE A 98 -7.23 -6.27 -4.81
N HIS A 99 -7.40 -7.05 -5.88
CA HIS A 99 -8.71 -7.55 -6.28
C HIS A 99 -9.32 -8.48 -5.21
N GLN A 100 -8.51 -9.34 -4.60
CA GLN A 100 -8.95 -10.23 -3.54
C GLN A 100 -9.40 -9.45 -2.30
N GLU A 101 -8.65 -8.42 -1.90
CA GLU A 101 -9.03 -7.56 -0.76
C GLU A 101 -10.38 -6.85 -0.99
N CYS A 102 -10.59 -6.35 -2.21
CA CYS A 102 -11.89 -5.74 -2.57
C CYS A 102 -13.04 -6.75 -2.52
N LEU A 103 -12.78 -7.99 -2.95
CA LEU A 103 -13.77 -9.07 -2.95
C LEU A 103 -14.12 -9.53 -1.53
N ASP A 104 -13.12 -9.71 -0.67
CA ASP A 104 -13.29 -10.14 0.72
C ASP A 104 -14.17 -9.13 1.48
N VAL A 105 -13.95 -7.82 1.26
CA VAL A 105 -14.78 -6.78 1.86
C VAL A 105 -16.20 -6.81 1.32
N ALA A 106 -16.38 -6.95 0.00
CA ALA A 106 -17.72 -7.01 -0.59
C ALA A 106 -18.52 -8.21 -0.03
N GLN A 107 -17.88 -9.37 0.12
CA GLN A 107 -18.48 -10.55 0.72
C GLN A 107 -18.82 -10.36 2.20
N ALA A 108 -17.95 -9.69 2.96
CA ALA A 108 -18.22 -9.39 4.37
C ALA A 108 -19.44 -8.47 4.53
N VAL A 109 -19.53 -7.41 3.73
CA VAL A 109 -20.68 -6.49 3.74
C VAL A 109 -21.96 -7.21 3.35
N ASP A 110 -21.94 -8.01 2.29
CA ASP A 110 -23.09 -8.79 1.85
C ASP A 110 -23.57 -9.78 2.92
N SER A 111 -22.63 -10.44 3.62
CA SER A 111 -22.96 -11.34 4.73
C SER A 111 -23.64 -10.62 5.89
N ILE A 112 -23.26 -9.38 6.20
CA ILE A 112 -23.88 -8.58 7.27
C ILE A 112 -25.28 -8.10 6.85
N LEU A 113 -25.42 -7.65 5.60
CA LEU A 113 -26.71 -7.15 5.10
C LEU A 113 -27.80 -8.23 5.04
N ASN A 114 -27.38 -9.48 4.81
CA ASN A 114 -28.27 -10.64 4.68
C ASN A 114 -28.38 -11.50 5.96
N SER A 115 -27.71 -11.12 7.06
CA SER A 115 -27.89 -11.73 8.38
C SER A 115 -29.12 -11.18 9.11
#